data_AF-A0A832Z600-F1
#
_entry.id   AF-A0A832Z600-F1
#
_cell.length_a   1.000
_cell.length_b   1.000
_cell.length_c   1.000
_cell.angle_alpha   90.00
_cell.angle_beta   90.00
_cell.angle_gamma   90.00
#
_symmetry.space_group_name_H-M   'P 1'
#
loop_
_entity.id
_entity.type
_entity.pdbx_description
1 polymer ?
#
loop_
_entity_poly.entity_id
_entity_poly.type
_entity_poly.pdbx_seq_one_letter_code
_entity_poly.pdbx_strand_id
1 'polypeptide(L)'
;HKVLKTVGKGIISEGLTIEMAVIALLAAGVWVTIATVKGLPVSTTQAIVGGVVGIGLAIHAPIRWFTLIKIAVAWVISPIVAGILAMILYKFYGYLINQMKAIGHIELLYKWLAVLGGSYMAFNFGANEVANATGPLVGAGFLEPKVAGIFGAVSLALGSLTFSYAVMYTIGKRITALGPSSAFAAQFGSAIAVSLANILGLPVSSSQAIVGGVVGVGLITGEGVDKATIKDIVFGWVATPTTAILIALVIFHIFRFAGMI
;
A
#
# COMPACT_ATOMS: atom_id res chain seq x y z
N HIS A 1 -14.77 -2.29 -2.86
CA HIS A 1 -15.76 -3.26 -2.31
C HIS A 1 -15.25 -4.71 -2.29
N LYS A 2 -14.61 -5.25 -3.34
CA LYS A 2 -14.06 -6.62 -3.32
C LYS A 2 -12.92 -6.82 -2.28
N VAL A 3 -11.95 -5.91 -2.25
CA VAL A 3 -10.84 -5.93 -1.26
C VAL A 3 -11.34 -5.84 0.19
N LEU A 4 -12.32 -4.95 0.46
CA LEU A 4 -13.00 -4.84 1.75
C LEU A 4 -13.56 -6.20 2.23
N LYS A 5 -14.19 -6.96 1.35
CA LYS A 5 -14.73 -8.29 1.68
C LYS A 5 -13.61 -9.29 2.01
N THR A 6 -12.50 -9.25 1.26
CA THR A 6 -11.36 -10.15 1.48
C THR A 6 -10.69 -9.89 2.84
N VAL A 7 -10.43 -8.63 3.20
CA VAL A 7 -9.80 -8.28 4.48
C VAL A 7 -10.77 -8.49 5.66
N GLY A 8 -12.04 -8.11 5.50
CA GLY A 8 -13.01 -8.17 6.60
C GLY A 8 -13.58 -9.57 6.89
N LYS A 9 -13.63 -10.48 5.90
CA LYS A 9 -14.27 -11.81 6.06
C LYS A 9 -13.49 -12.98 5.43
N GLY A 10 -12.38 -12.70 4.73
CA GLY A 10 -11.67 -13.71 3.94
C GLY A 10 -10.54 -14.44 4.66
N ILE A 11 -10.13 -13.98 5.84
CA ILE A 11 -8.94 -14.47 6.56
C ILE A 11 -9.32 -15.38 7.73
N ILE A 12 -10.19 -14.92 8.63
CA ILE A 12 -10.74 -15.72 9.74
C ILE A 12 -12.10 -16.27 9.31
N SER A 13 -12.34 -17.57 9.53
CA SER A 13 -13.51 -18.27 8.99
C SER A 13 -14.85 -17.83 9.59
N GLU A 14 -14.84 -17.44 10.87
CA GLU A 14 -16.02 -17.03 11.62
C GLU A 14 -16.32 -15.52 11.49
N GLY A 15 -15.43 -14.77 10.84
CA GLY A 15 -15.49 -13.31 10.78
C GLY A 15 -14.81 -12.63 11.97
N LEU A 16 -14.90 -11.30 12.03
CA LEU A 16 -14.33 -10.48 13.10
C LEU A 16 -15.47 -9.89 13.93
N THR A 17 -15.35 -9.92 15.25
CA THR A 17 -16.15 -9.03 16.12
C THR A 17 -15.60 -7.60 16.05
N ILE A 18 -16.31 -6.65 16.65
CA ILE A 18 -15.91 -5.24 16.66
C ILE A 18 -14.60 -5.07 17.43
N GLU A 19 -14.47 -5.72 18.58
CA GLU A 19 -13.29 -5.68 19.44
C GLU A 19 -12.08 -6.27 18.71
N MET A 20 -12.26 -7.41 18.04
CA MET A 20 -11.24 -8.04 17.21
C MET A 20 -10.78 -7.12 16.06
N ALA A 21 -11.72 -6.46 15.40
CA ALA A 21 -11.42 -5.50 14.33
C ALA A 21 -10.65 -4.29 14.86
N VAL A 22 -11.03 -3.75 16.03
CA VAL A 22 -10.34 -2.64 16.68
C VAL A 22 -8.90 -3.03 17.02
N ILE A 23 -8.68 -4.20 17.63
CA ILE A 23 -7.33 -4.64 18.00
C ILE A 23 -6.45 -4.83 16.76
N ALA A 24 -6.98 -5.45 15.70
CA ALA A 24 -6.25 -5.62 14.44
C ALA A 24 -5.86 -4.27 13.80
N LEU A 25 -6.77 -3.29 13.83
CA LEU A 25 -6.52 -1.94 13.32
C LEU A 25 -5.52 -1.16 14.17
N LEU A 26 -5.59 -1.26 15.50
CA LEU A 26 -4.62 -0.64 16.40
C LEU A 26 -3.23 -1.23 16.18
N ALA A 27 -3.11 -2.55 16.07
CA ALA A 27 -1.84 -3.20 15.81
C ALA A 27 -1.21 -2.76 14.49
N ALA A 28 -2.01 -2.74 13.41
CA ALA A 28 -1.58 -2.26 12.11
C ALA A 28 -1.17 -0.77 12.15
N GLY A 29 -1.99 0.07 12.78
CA GLY A 29 -1.76 1.51 12.89
C GLY A 29 -0.50 1.85 13.69
N VAL A 30 -0.28 1.19 14.83
CA VAL A 30 0.94 1.38 15.64
C VAL A 30 2.18 1.04 14.83
N TRP A 31 2.21 -0.12 14.16
CA TRP A 31 3.36 -0.50 13.34
C TRP A 31 3.59 0.46 12.18
N VAL A 32 2.54 0.79 11.43
CA VAL A 32 2.64 1.70 10.27
C VAL A 32 3.12 3.08 10.69
N THR A 33 2.65 3.62 11.83
CA THR A 33 3.14 4.90 12.37
C THR A 33 4.63 4.82 12.70
N ILE A 34 5.08 3.76 13.39
CA ILE A 34 6.51 3.57 13.72
C ILE A 34 7.36 3.53 12.45
N ALA A 35 6.94 2.76 11.45
CA ALA A 35 7.66 2.66 10.18
C ALA A 35 7.67 3.99 9.41
N THR A 36 6.56 4.72 9.40
CA THR A 36 6.41 6.01 8.72
C THR A 36 7.34 7.06 9.33
N VAL A 37 7.40 7.15 10.66
CA VAL A 37 8.33 8.05 11.38
C VAL A 37 9.79 7.72 11.05
N LYS A 38 10.11 6.44 10.84
CA LYS A 38 11.45 6.01 10.40
C LYS A 38 11.70 6.18 8.90
N GLY A 39 10.74 6.69 8.14
CA GLY A 39 10.84 6.88 6.69
C GLY A 39 10.89 5.56 5.90
N LEU A 40 10.46 4.45 6.50
CA LEU A 40 10.42 3.13 5.87
C LEU A 40 9.08 2.96 5.11
N PRO A 41 9.10 2.82 3.77
CA PRO A 41 7.89 2.58 2.98
C PRO A 41 7.39 1.15 3.19
N VAL A 42 6.53 0.98 4.20
CA VAL A 42 5.88 -0.29 4.52
C VAL A 42 4.47 -0.39 3.91
N SER A 43 3.88 -1.58 3.99
CA SER A 43 2.55 -1.87 3.48
C SER A 43 1.51 -1.90 4.60
N THR A 44 0.56 -0.98 4.56
CA THR A 44 -0.64 -0.99 5.42
C THR A 44 -1.48 -2.26 5.21
N THR A 45 -1.56 -2.77 3.97
CA THR A 45 -2.25 -4.01 3.63
C THR A 45 -1.61 -5.20 4.33
N GLN A 46 -0.29 -5.28 4.36
CA GLN A 46 0.42 -6.32 5.09
C GLN A 46 0.22 -6.18 6.60
N ALA A 47 0.24 -4.93 7.10
CA ALA A 47 0.04 -4.65 8.51
C ALA A 47 -1.36 -5.09 8.99
N ILE A 48 -2.42 -4.76 8.24
CA ILE A 48 -3.78 -5.16 8.64
C ILE A 48 -4.03 -6.66 8.49
N VAL A 49 -3.50 -7.30 7.44
CA VAL A 49 -3.55 -8.75 7.30
C VAL A 49 -2.80 -9.42 8.47
N GLY A 50 -1.64 -8.91 8.85
CA GLY A 50 -0.91 -9.36 10.03
C GLY A 50 -1.69 -9.19 11.33
N GLY A 51 -2.32 -8.03 11.54
CA GLY A 51 -3.16 -7.78 12.71
C GLY A 51 -4.35 -8.74 12.81
N VAL A 52 -5.05 -8.98 11.70
CA VAL A 52 -6.16 -9.95 11.63
C VAL A 52 -5.67 -11.37 11.90
N VAL A 53 -4.55 -11.79 11.31
CA VAL A 53 -3.94 -13.10 11.59
C VAL A 53 -3.55 -13.22 13.06
N GLY A 54 -2.93 -12.19 13.64
CA GLY A 54 -2.54 -12.18 15.05
C GLY A 54 -3.73 -12.37 15.99
N ILE A 55 -4.86 -11.73 15.70
CA ILE A 55 -6.10 -11.97 16.45
C ILE A 55 -6.63 -13.38 16.27
N GLY A 56 -6.66 -13.88 15.03
CA GLY A 56 -7.07 -15.26 14.76
C GLY A 56 -6.25 -16.29 15.54
N LEU A 57 -4.95 -16.06 15.68
CA LEU A 57 -4.06 -16.88 16.50
C LEU A 57 -4.37 -16.74 18.01
N ALA A 58 -4.61 -15.53 18.50
CA ALA A 58 -4.87 -15.25 19.92
C ALA A 58 -6.15 -15.96 20.43
N ILE A 59 -7.17 -16.08 19.58
CA ILE A 59 -8.45 -16.72 19.91
C ILE A 59 -8.54 -18.17 19.42
N HIS A 60 -7.47 -18.71 18.83
CA HIS A 60 -7.44 -20.04 18.21
C HIS A 60 -8.51 -20.26 17.12
N ALA A 61 -8.87 -19.21 16.37
CA ALA A 61 -9.86 -19.31 15.31
C ALA A 61 -9.28 -19.98 14.03
N PRO A 62 -10.09 -20.71 13.25
CA PRO A 62 -9.65 -21.31 11.99
C PRO A 62 -9.25 -20.27 10.93
N ILE A 63 -7.95 -20.22 10.61
CA ILE A 63 -7.37 -19.33 9.61
C ILE A 63 -7.42 -19.95 8.21
N ARG A 64 -7.84 -19.17 7.22
CA ARG A 64 -7.89 -19.59 5.81
C ARG A 64 -6.52 -19.45 5.13
N TRP A 65 -5.64 -20.41 5.38
CA TRP A 65 -4.26 -20.44 4.86
C TRP A 65 -4.16 -20.27 3.33
N PHE A 66 -5.08 -20.88 2.57
CA PHE A 66 -5.09 -20.73 1.11
C PHE A 66 -5.33 -19.29 0.66
N THR A 67 -6.18 -18.55 1.36
CA THR A 67 -6.37 -17.11 1.11
C THR A 67 -5.08 -16.35 1.40
N LEU A 68 -4.42 -16.63 2.53
CA LEU A 68 -3.16 -15.98 2.90
C LEU A 68 -2.04 -16.22 1.88
N ILE A 69 -1.90 -17.44 1.36
CA ILE A 69 -0.92 -17.76 0.31
C ILE A 69 -1.20 -16.93 -0.96
N LYS A 70 -2.46 -16.84 -1.39
CA LYS A 70 -2.84 -16.00 -2.54
C LYS A 70 -2.49 -14.53 -2.33
N ILE A 71 -2.71 -14.01 -1.12
CA ILE A 71 -2.37 -12.64 -0.74
C ILE A 71 -0.85 -12.44 -0.77
N ALA A 72 -0.08 -13.35 -0.17
CA ALA A 72 1.38 -13.28 -0.14
C ALA A 72 1.99 -13.33 -1.55
N VAL A 73 1.48 -14.19 -2.43
CA VAL A 73 1.88 -14.25 -3.85
C VAL A 73 1.59 -12.92 -4.54
N ALA A 74 0.43 -12.31 -4.30
CA ALA A 74 0.08 -11.01 -4.87
C ALA A 74 1.03 -9.89 -4.39
N TRP A 75 1.49 -9.92 -3.13
CA TRP A 75 2.48 -8.97 -2.60
C TRP A 75 3.84 -9.08 -3.27
N VAL A 76 4.26 -10.28 -3.69
CA VAL A 76 5.51 -10.48 -4.43
C VAL A 76 5.38 -10.06 -5.89
N ILE A 77 4.27 -10.43 -6.54
CA ILE A 77 4.06 -10.18 -7.98
C ILE A 77 3.78 -8.70 -8.27
N SER A 78 3.01 -8.03 -7.41
CA SER A 78 2.56 -6.64 -7.65
C SER A 78 3.67 -5.62 -7.91
N PRO A 79 4.78 -5.54 -7.14
CA PRO A 79 5.87 -4.62 -7.46
C PRO A 79 6.55 -4.95 -8.79
N ILE A 80 6.65 -6.23 -9.17
CA ILE A 80 7.26 -6.66 -10.43
C ILE A 80 6.41 -6.19 -11.61
N VAL A 81 5.09 -6.42 -11.54
CA VAL A 81 4.14 -5.96 -12.57
C VAL A 81 4.15 -4.44 -12.67
N ALA A 82 4.16 -3.72 -11.55
CA ALA A 82 4.27 -2.27 -11.54
C ALA A 82 5.55 -1.78 -12.20
N GLY A 83 6.69 -2.42 -11.91
CA GLY A 83 7.98 -2.12 -12.55
C GLY A 83 7.96 -2.34 -14.06
N ILE A 84 7.40 -3.45 -14.53
CA ILE A 84 7.27 -3.75 -15.97
C ILE A 84 6.38 -2.73 -16.66
N LEU A 85 5.23 -2.39 -16.08
CA LEU A 85 4.33 -1.40 -16.64
C LEU A 85 4.99 -0.01 -16.69
N ALA A 86 5.70 0.38 -15.63
CA ALA A 86 6.44 1.63 -15.60
C ALA A 86 7.53 1.70 -16.67
N MET A 87 8.26 0.59 -16.90
CA MET A 87 9.24 0.47 -17.98
C MET A 87 8.63 0.64 -19.38
N ILE A 88 7.49 -0.01 -19.64
CA ILE A 88 6.76 0.11 -20.91
C ILE A 88 6.30 1.54 -21.13
N LEU A 89 5.69 2.15 -20.10
CA LEU A 89 5.21 3.53 -20.15
C LEU A 89 6.36 4.51 -20.39
N TYR A 90 7.48 4.36 -19.69
CA TYR A 90 8.64 5.23 -19.86
C TYR A 90 9.14 5.23 -21.32
N LYS A 91 9.28 4.05 -21.94
CA LYS A 91 9.65 3.91 -23.35
C LYS A 91 8.63 4.56 -24.28
N PHE A 92 7.34 4.32 -24.03
CA PHE A 92 6.27 4.89 -24.83
C PHE A 92 6.27 6.43 -24.78
N TYR A 93 6.35 7.03 -23.59
CA TYR A 93 6.41 8.49 -23.45
C TYR A 93 7.70 9.07 -23.99
N GLY A 94 8.85 8.39 -23.81
CA GLY A 94 10.11 8.80 -24.42
C GLY A 94 10.04 8.87 -25.94
N TYR A 95 9.38 7.89 -26.57
CA TYR A 95 9.12 7.93 -28.01
C TYR A 95 8.27 9.13 -28.41
N LEU A 96 7.17 9.41 -27.70
CA LEU A 96 6.30 10.56 -28.00
C LEU A 96 7.02 11.90 -27.84
N ILE A 97 7.78 12.07 -26.76
CA ILE A 97 8.52 13.31 -26.47
C ILE A 97 9.57 13.56 -27.56
N ASN A 98 10.27 12.53 -28.03
CA ASN A 98 11.28 12.66 -29.08
C ASN A 98 10.71 13.12 -30.44
N GLN A 99 9.40 13.00 -30.66
CA GLN A 99 8.73 13.52 -31.86
C GLN A 99 8.41 15.02 -31.76
N MET A 100 8.50 15.62 -30.56
CA MET A 100 8.16 17.02 -30.32
C MET A 100 9.37 17.92 -30.56
N LYS A 101 9.20 18.96 -31.38
CA LYS A 101 10.29 19.91 -31.74
C LYS A 101 10.32 21.19 -30.90
N ALA A 102 9.20 21.55 -30.27
CA ALA A 102 9.05 22.81 -29.55
C ALA A 102 9.19 22.60 -28.04
N ILE A 103 10.21 23.22 -27.45
CA ILE A 103 10.57 23.12 -26.03
C ILE A 103 9.38 23.49 -25.12
N GLY A 104 8.64 24.55 -25.46
CA GLY A 104 7.47 24.98 -24.68
C GLY A 104 6.36 23.91 -24.57
N HIS A 105 6.15 23.11 -25.62
CA HIS A 105 5.18 22.01 -25.58
C HIS A 105 5.67 20.86 -24.69
N ILE A 106 6.98 20.59 -24.66
CA ILE A 106 7.59 19.56 -23.82
C ILE A 106 7.48 19.96 -22.33
N GLU A 107 7.77 21.22 -22.00
CA GLU A 107 7.63 21.71 -20.63
C GLU A 107 6.17 21.64 -20.13
N LEU A 108 5.23 22.04 -20.97
CA LEU A 108 3.80 21.95 -20.66
C LEU A 108 3.37 20.49 -20.47
N LEU A 109 3.83 19.58 -21.33
CA LEU A 109 3.61 18.15 -21.20
C LEU A 109 4.13 17.65 -19.84
N TYR A 110 5.37 17.97 -19.47
CA TYR A 110 5.94 17.53 -18.18
C TYR A 110 5.13 17.99 -16.97
N LYS A 111 4.60 19.22 -16.98
CA LYS A 111 3.71 19.71 -15.92
C LYS A 111 2.45 18.85 -15.82
N TRP A 112 1.80 18.56 -16.95
CA TRP A 112 0.59 17.74 -16.98
C TRP A 112 0.86 16.28 -16.60
N LEU A 113 1.97 15.69 -17.07
CA LEU A 113 2.36 14.34 -16.67
C LEU A 113 2.53 14.25 -15.15
N ALA A 114 3.22 15.20 -14.52
CA ALA A 114 3.40 15.22 -13.07
C ALA A 114 2.05 15.29 -12.32
N VAL A 115 1.13 16.17 -12.74
CA VAL A 115 -0.18 16.33 -12.10
C VAL A 115 -1.06 15.10 -12.30
N LEU A 116 -1.13 14.57 -13.52
CA LEU A 116 -1.99 13.43 -13.86
C LEU A 116 -1.50 12.14 -13.21
N GLY A 117 -0.20 11.86 -13.26
CA GLY A 117 0.40 10.68 -12.63
C GLY A 117 0.22 10.67 -11.12
N GLY A 118 0.55 11.80 -10.48
CA GLY A 118 0.38 11.97 -9.04
C GLY A 118 -1.08 11.83 -8.61
N SER A 119 -2.00 12.45 -9.33
CA SER A 119 -3.44 12.39 -9.02
C SER A 119 -4.02 10.99 -9.17
N TYR A 120 -3.67 10.27 -10.24
CA TYR A 120 -4.16 8.91 -10.44
C TYR A 120 -3.59 7.92 -9.43
N MET A 121 -2.32 8.08 -9.06
CA MET A 121 -1.71 7.28 -7.99
C MET A 121 -2.35 7.62 -6.62
N ALA A 122 -2.58 8.90 -6.32
CA ALA A 122 -3.26 9.33 -5.10
C ALA A 122 -4.68 8.79 -5.00
N PHE A 123 -5.43 8.75 -6.10
CA PHE A 123 -6.74 8.10 -6.16
C PHE A 123 -6.66 6.60 -5.82
N ASN A 124 -5.67 5.89 -6.37
CA ASN A 124 -5.45 4.47 -6.06
C ASN A 124 -5.04 4.24 -4.61
N PHE A 125 -4.20 5.11 -4.04
CA PHE A 125 -3.93 5.10 -2.60
C PHE A 125 -5.23 5.26 -1.81
N GLY A 126 -6.04 6.29 -2.10
CA GLY A 126 -7.32 6.49 -1.42
C GLY A 126 -8.22 5.24 -1.46
N ALA A 127 -8.41 4.63 -2.63
CA ALA A 127 -9.26 3.45 -2.78
C ALA A 127 -8.79 2.24 -1.95
N ASN A 128 -7.48 2.01 -1.88
CA ASN A 128 -6.89 0.88 -1.17
C ASN A 128 -6.75 1.10 0.33
N GLU A 129 -6.23 2.26 0.70
CA GLU A 129 -5.89 2.57 2.08
C GLU A 129 -7.15 2.75 2.92
N VAL A 130 -8.20 3.35 2.36
CA VAL A 130 -9.52 3.41 3.02
C VAL A 130 -10.06 2.00 3.26
N ALA A 131 -9.88 1.08 2.29
CA ALA A 131 -10.31 -0.30 2.47
C ALA A 131 -9.54 -1.03 3.57
N ASN A 132 -8.23 -0.78 3.70
CA ASN A 132 -7.41 -1.36 4.75
C ASN A 132 -7.78 -0.81 6.14
N ALA A 133 -8.00 0.49 6.24
CA ALA A 133 -8.30 1.16 7.51
C ALA A 133 -9.72 0.91 8.02
N THR A 134 -10.68 0.65 7.13
CA THR A 134 -12.11 0.55 7.51
C THR A 134 -12.73 -0.82 7.22
N GLY A 135 -12.08 -1.65 6.41
CA GLY A 135 -12.57 -2.98 6.04
C GLY A 135 -12.87 -3.91 7.21
N PRO A 136 -12.02 -3.99 8.24
CA PRO A 136 -12.33 -4.76 9.44
C PRO A 136 -13.62 -4.31 10.15
N LEU A 137 -13.83 -3.00 10.32
CA LEU A 137 -15.03 -2.46 10.98
C LEU A 137 -16.30 -2.68 10.15
N VAL A 138 -16.21 -2.49 8.84
CA VAL A 138 -17.32 -2.82 7.92
C VAL A 138 -17.59 -4.32 7.91
N GLY A 139 -16.54 -5.15 7.95
CA GLY A 139 -16.62 -6.60 8.01
C GLY A 139 -17.31 -7.12 9.27
N ALA A 140 -17.03 -6.48 10.42
CA ALA A 140 -17.64 -6.70 11.72
C ALA A 140 -19.07 -6.13 11.85
N GLY A 141 -19.57 -5.43 10.84
CA GLY A 141 -20.93 -4.85 10.84
C GLY A 141 -21.07 -3.56 11.63
N PHE A 142 -19.96 -2.92 12.05
CA PHE A 142 -19.99 -1.69 12.84
C PHE A 142 -20.27 -0.43 12.01
N LEU A 143 -19.74 -0.36 10.79
CA LEU A 143 -19.91 0.79 9.89
C LEU A 143 -20.47 0.38 8.53
N GLU A 144 -21.36 1.22 8.01
CA GLU A 144 -21.76 1.13 6.61
C GLU A 144 -20.60 1.53 5.67
N PRO A 145 -20.45 0.88 4.50
CA PRO A 145 -19.36 1.17 3.57
C PRO A 145 -19.23 2.64 3.16
N LYS A 146 -20.36 3.36 3.03
CA LYS A 146 -20.35 4.78 2.65
C LYS A 146 -19.78 5.67 3.76
N VAL A 147 -20.22 5.42 5.00
CA VAL A 147 -19.74 6.15 6.19
C VAL A 147 -18.26 5.87 6.43
N ALA A 148 -17.87 4.59 6.38
CA ALA A 148 -16.48 4.16 6.42
C ALA A 148 -15.62 4.87 5.36
N GLY A 149 -16.12 4.97 4.13
CA GLY A 149 -15.44 5.68 3.04
C GLY A 149 -15.13 7.14 3.37
N ILE A 150 -16.10 7.88 3.94
CA ILE A 150 -15.94 9.30 4.28
C ILE A 150 -14.90 9.48 5.39
N PHE A 151 -15.03 8.76 6.50
CA PHE A 151 -14.09 8.85 7.62
C PHE A 151 -12.68 8.43 7.23
N GLY A 152 -12.56 7.35 6.44
CA GLY A 152 -11.28 6.89 5.91
C GLY A 152 -10.63 7.95 5.03
N ALA A 153 -11.37 8.59 4.12
CA ALA A 153 -10.84 9.61 3.23
C ALA A 153 -10.34 10.86 3.96
N VAL A 154 -11.12 11.36 4.94
CA VAL A 154 -10.71 12.52 5.76
C VAL A 154 -9.46 12.20 6.58
N SER A 155 -9.42 11.03 7.23
CA SER A 155 -8.27 10.62 8.04
C SER A 155 -7.02 10.44 7.18
N LEU A 156 -7.16 9.87 5.99
CA LEU A 156 -6.06 9.69 5.04
C LEU A 156 -5.53 11.03 4.54
N ALA A 157 -6.41 11.99 4.24
CA ALA A 157 -6.00 13.34 3.86
C ALA A 157 -5.19 14.00 4.99
N LEU A 158 -5.69 13.98 6.23
CA LEU A 158 -4.99 14.53 7.39
C LEU A 158 -3.63 13.87 7.62
N GLY A 159 -3.56 12.54 7.60
CA GLY A 159 -2.29 11.80 7.77
C GLY A 159 -1.30 12.11 6.64
N SER A 160 -1.78 12.21 5.39
CA SER A 160 -0.94 12.54 4.24
C SER A 160 -0.33 13.94 4.34
N LEU A 161 -1.03 14.91 4.93
CA LEU A 161 -0.55 16.29 5.08
C LEU A 161 0.42 16.47 6.26
N THR A 162 0.47 15.52 7.20
CA THR A 162 1.19 15.68 8.48
C THR A 162 2.39 14.76 8.64
N PHE A 163 2.28 13.48 8.29
CA PHE A 163 3.30 12.46 8.60
C PHE A 163 4.01 11.85 7.37
N SER A 164 3.61 12.19 6.15
CA SER A 164 4.06 11.47 4.94
C SER A 164 5.46 11.83 4.45
N TYR A 165 6.03 12.96 4.89
CA TYR A 165 7.23 13.56 4.32
C TYR A 165 8.45 12.62 4.29
N ALA A 166 8.68 11.85 5.36
CA ALA A 166 9.83 10.94 5.44
C ALA A 166 9.75 9.82 4.39
N VAL A 167 8.57 9.23 4.22
CA VAL A 167 8.33 8.17 3.24
C VAL A 167 8.38 8.72 1.81
N MET A 168 7.80 9.91 1.57
CA MET A 168 7.89 10.60 0.28
C MET A 168 9.35 10.87 -0.11
N TYR A 169 10.19 11.27 0.83
CA TYR A 169 11.61 11.49 0.58
C TYR A 169 12.33 10.19 0.19
N THR A 170 12.06 9.09 0.91
CA THR A 170 12.65 7.78 0.58
C THR A 170 12.27 7.35 -0.83
N ILE A 171 10.98 7.37 -1.19
CA ILE A 171 10.51 6.96 -2.51
C ILE A 171 11.03 7.90 -3.61
N GLY A 172 10.98 9.21 -3.37
CA GLY A 172 11.27 10.22 -4.40
C GLY A 172 12.75 10.52 -4.62
N LYS A 173 13.62 10.18 -3.66
CA LYS A 173 15.04 10.55 -3.71
C LYS A 173 16.04 9.45 -3.36
N ARG A 174 15.67 8.46 -2.54
CA ARG A 174 16.63 7.45 -2.05
C ARG A 174 16.70 6.19 -2.89
N ILE A 175 15.67 5.86 -3.68
CA ILE A 175 15.66 4.63 -4.49
C ILE A 175 16.45 4.80 -5.80
N THR A 176 16.12 5.83 -6.59
CA THR A 176 16.76 6.19 -7.86
C THR A 176 16.54 7.67 -8.13
N ALA A 177 17.36 8.26 -9.01
CA ALA A 177 17.07 9.57 -9.57
C ALA A 177 15.79 9.52 -10.43
N LEU A 178 14.92 10.52 -10.26
CA LEU A 178 13.65 10.62 -10.97
C LEU A 178 13.51 12.01 -11.61
N GLY A 179 13.37 12.02 -12.94
CA GLY A 179 12.87 13.17 -13.69
C GLY A 179 11.35 13.13 -13.88
N PRO A 180 10.74 14.13 -14.54
CA PRO A 180 9.29 14.20 -14.74
C PRO A 180 8.71 12.98 -15.45
N SER A 181 9.33 12.55 -16.57
CA SER A 181 8.83 11.42 -17.37
C SER A 181 8.96 10.08 -16.65
N SER A 182 10.07 9.85 -15.93
CA SER A 182 10.27 8.62 -15.16
C SER A 182 9.38 8.58 -13.91
N ALA A 183 9.20 9.72 -13.23
CA ALA A 183 8.28 9.83 -12.09
C ALA A 183 6.84 9.54 -12.52
N PHE A 184 6.41 10.13 -13.63
CA PHE A 184 5.10 9.86 -14.21
C PHE A 184 4.92 8.38 -14.58
N ALA A 185 5.88 7.79 -15.30
CA ALA A 185 5.82 6.39 -15.69
C ALA A 185 5.76 5.45 -14.47
N ALA A 186 6.55 5.73 -13.43
CA ALA A 186 6.52 4.98 -12.17
C ALA A 186 5.15 5.09 -11.47
N GLN A 187 4.61 6.30 -11.32
CA GLN A 187 3.33 6.54 -10.66
C GLN A 187 2.17 5.93 -11.44
N PHE A 188 2.09 6.18 -12.74
CA PHE A 188 1.00 5.71 -13.58
C PHE A 188 1.04 4.20 -13.79
N GLY A 189 2.22 3.62 -14.02
CA GLY A 189 2.40 2.17 -14.14
C GLY A 189 2.03 1.43 -12.85
N SER A 190 2.41 1.98 -11.70
CA SER A 190 2.03 1.45 -10.39
C SER A 190 0.52 1.55 -10.14
N ALA A 191 -0.07 2.70 -10.48
CA ALA A 191 -1.51 2.92 -10.34
C ALA A 191 -2.33 1.95 -11.21
N ILE A 192 -1.89 1.66 -12.44
CA ILE A 192 -2.50 0.63 -13.30
C ILE A 192 -2.38 -0.75 -12.65
N ALA A 193 -1.18 -1.15 -12.19
CA ALA A 193 -0.96 -2.45 -11.56
C ALA A 193 -1.89 -2.65 -10.35
N VAL A 194 -2.00 -1.62 -9.52
CA VAL A 194 -2.88 -1.60 -8.35
C VAL A 194 -4.36 -1.67 -8.76
N SER A 195 -4.79 -0.87 -9.74
CA SER A 195 -6.16 -0.89 -10.25
C SER A 195 -6.55 -2.27 -10.79
N LEU A 196 -5.66 -2.94 -11.54
CA LEU A 196 -5.89 -4.29 -12.04
C LEU A 196 -6.06 -5.30 -10.90
N ALA A 197 -5.18 -5.27 -9.90
CA ALA A 197 -5.31 -6.13 -8.72
C ALA A 197 -6.62 -5.88 -7.95
N ASN A 198 -7.03 -4.63 -7.82
CA ASN A 198 -8.29 -4.24 -7.19
C ASN A 198 -9.52 -4.77 -7.94
N ILE A 199 -9.51 -4.74 -9.27
CA ILE A 199 -10.57 -5.32 -10.12
C ILE A 199 -10.69 -6.83 -9.89
N LEU A 200 -9.54 -7.50 -9.75
CA LEU A 200 -9.44 -8.93 -9.42
C LEU A 200 -9.78 -9.24 -7.95
N GLY A 201 -9.91 -8.22 -7.09
CA GLY A 201 -10.23 -8.37 -5.67
C GLY A 201 -9.05 -8.87 -4.82
N LEU A 202 -7.82 -8.74 -5.31
CA LEU A 202 -6.60 -9.10 -4.61
C LEU A 202 -6.12 -7.93 -3.75
N PRO A 203 -5.96 -8.09 -2.42
CA PRO A 203 -5.44 -7.03 -1.56
C PRO A 203 -3.93 -6.89 -1.79
N VAL A 204 -3.56 -5.95 -2.65
CA VAL A 204 -2.15 -5.59 -2.93
C VAL A 204 -1.75 -4.30 -2.23
N SER A 205 -0.45 -4.08 -2.10
CA SER A 205 0.11 -2.87 -1.51
C SER A 205 0.41 -1.81 -2.55
N SER A 206 -0.19 -0.63 -2.39
CA SER A 206 0.14 0.55 -3.20
C SER A 206 1.59 1.02 -2.96
N SER A 207 2.10 0.90 -1.73
CA SER A 207 3.50 1.21 -1.38
C SER A 207 4.49 0.27 -2.08
N GLN A 208 4.21 -1.04 -2.14
CA GLN A 208 5.07 -1.98 -2.86
C GLN A 208 5.03 -1.71 -4.36
N ALA A 209 3.84 -1.46 -4.91
CA ALA A 209 3.68 -1.13 -6.32
C ALA A 209 4.53 0.08 -6.73
N ILE A 210 4.46 1.20 -5.98
CA ILE A 210 5.25 2.40 -6.32
C ILE A 210 6.75 2.17 -6.20
N VAL A 211 7.22 1.43 -5.19
CA VAL A 211 8.64 1.05 -5.11
C VAL A 211 9.05 0.23 -6.33
N GLY A 212 8.23 -0.75 -6.73
CA GLY A 212 8.46 -1.55 -7.93
C GLY A 212 8.51 -0.71 -9.22
N GLY A 213 7.57 0.24 -9.37
CA GLY A 213 7.55 1.20 -10.47
C GLY A 213 8.81 2.07 -10.52
N VAL A 214 9.23 2.60 -9.36
CA VAL A 214 10.43 3.44 -9.21
C VAL A 214 11.70 2.64 -9.52
N VAL A 215 11.82 1.41 -9.03
CA VAL A 215 12.91 0.48 -9.38
C VAL A 215 12.92 0.20 -10.88
N GLY A 216 11.77 -0.11 -11.47
CA GLY A 216 11.65 -0.39 -12.90
C GLY A 216 12.14 0.77 -13.78
N VAL A 217 11.75 2.01 -13.45
CA VAL A 217 12.25 3.17 -14.20
C VAL A 217 13.73 3.43 -13.96
N GLY A 218 14.24 3.27 -12.74
CA GLY A 218 15.69 3.44 -12.47
C GLY A 218 16.57 2.46 -13.23
N LEU A 219 16.09 1.22 -13.43
CA LEU A 219 16.78 0.22 -14.23
C LEU A 219 16.79 0.56 -15.73
N ILE A 220 15.70 1.12 -16.27
CA ILE A 220 15.57 1.38 -17.72
C ILE A 220 16.18 2.73 -18.14
N THR A 221 16.21 3.70 -17.23
CA THR A 221 16.88 4.99 -17.46
C THR A 221 18.41 4.86 -17.37
N GLY A 222 18.91 3.82 -16.69
CA GLY A 222 20.34 3.66 -16.41
C GLY A 222 20.83 4.47 -15.21
N GLU A 223 19.94 5.17 -14.50
CA GLU A 223 20.26 5.92 -13.27
C GLU A 223 20.68 4.99 -12.12
N GLY A 224 20.35 3.70 -12.23
CA GLY A 224 20.67 2.70 -11.21
C GLY A 224 19.66 2.70 -10.07
N VAL A 225 19.87 1.81 -9.11
CA VAL A 225 18.99 1.65 -7.95
C VAL A 225 19.84 1.46 -6.70
N ASP A 226 19.53 2.20 -5.64
CA ASP A 226 20.22 2.12 -4.37
C ASP A 226 19.90 0.80 -3.65
N LYS A 227 20.86 -0.12 -3.66
CA LYS A 227 20.69 -1.48 -3.14
C LYS A 227 20.45 -1.50 -1.63
N ALA A 228 21.05 -0.57 -0.89
CA ALA A 228 20.89 -0.50 0.56
C ALA A 228 19.45 -0.12 0.93
N THR A 229 18.92 0.93 0.30
CA THR A 229 17.53 1.37 0.45
C THR A 229 16.58 0.25 0.05
N ILE A 230 16.79 -0.44 -1.07
CA ILE A 230 15.93 -1.59 -1.45
C ILE A 230 15.97 -2.70 -0.41
N LYS A 231 17.15 -3.02 0.13
CA LYS A 231 17.28 -4.04 1.19
C LYS A 231 16.47 -3.65 2.44
N ASP A 232 16.54 -2.40 2.87
CA ASP A 232 15.80 -1.90 4.03
C ASP A 232 14.28 -1.94 3.79
N ILE A 233 13.85 -1.59 2.57
CA ILE A 233 12.45 -1.64 2.17
C ILE A 233 11.92 -3.08 2.18
N VAL A 234 12.65 -4.02 1.54
CA VAL A 234 12.26 -5.43 1.50
C VAL A 234 12.23 -6.04 2.89
N PHE A 235 13.20 -5.71 3.74
CA PHE A 235 13.18 -6.09 5.16
C PHE A 235 11.92 -5.55 5.85
N GLY A 236 11.59 -4.27 5.62
CA GLY A 236 10.36 -3.66 6.12
C GLY A 236 9.11 -4.42 5.68
N TRP A 237 9.03 -4.89 4.43
CA TRP A 237 7.88 -5.66 3.93
C TRP A 237 7.73 -7.03 4.56
N VAL A 238 8.84 -7.71 4.85
CA VAL A 238 8.82 -9.00 5.55
C VAL A 238 8.50 -8.82 7.03
N ALA A 239 9.09 -7.79 7.66
CA ALA A 239 8.86 -7.47 9.06
C ALA A 239 7.41 -7.07 9.32
N THR A 240 6.80 -6.30 8.42
CA THR A 240 5.46 -5.70 8.63
C THR A 240 4.36 -6.65 9.08
N PRO A 241 4.05 -7.75 8.39
CA PRO A 241 3.01 -8.67 8.85
C PRO A 241 3.40 -9.34 10.17
N THR A 242 4.68 -9.68 10.35
CA THR A 242 5.16 -10.36 11.57
C THR A 242 5.09 -9.46 12.81
N THR A 243 5.49 -8.19 12.69
CA THR A 243 5.43 -7.24 13.79
C THR A 243 3.98 -6.85 14.11
N ALA A 244 3.12 -6.71 13.09
CA ALA A 244 1.69 -6.49 13.32
C ALA A 244 1.02 -7.67 14.05
N ILE A 245 1.40 -8.93 13.75
CA ILE A 245 0.95 -10.10 14.51
C ILE A 245 1.35 -9.98 15.97
N LEU A 246 2.62 -9.69 16.26
CA LEU A 246 3.12 -9.59 17.63
C LEU A 246 2.43 -8.46 18.41
N ILE A 247 2.25 -7.30 17.79
CA ILE A 247 1.55 -6.17 18.41
C ILE A 247 0.08 -6.53 18.67
N ALA A 248 -0.59 -7.21 17.73
CA ALA A 248 -1.98 -7.64 17.92
C ALA A 248 -2.13 -8.61 19.11
N LEU A 249 -1.20 -9.55 19.27
CA LEU A 249 -1.18 -10.47 20.42
C LEU A 249 -1.01 -9.72 21.76
N VAL A 250 -0.12 -8.72 21.79
CA VAL A 250 0.10 -7.87 22.97
C VAL A 250 -1.15 -7.05 23.30
N ILE A 251 -1.73 -6.36 22.32
CA ILE A 251 -2.94 -5.55 22.52
C ILE A 251 -4.11 -6.43 22.95
N PHE A 252 -4.27 -7.61 22.35
CA PHE A 252 -5.28 -8.58 22.76
C PHE A 252 -5.16 -8.98 24.23
N HIS A 253 -3.93 -9.27 24.69
CA HIS A 253 -3.71 -9.59 26.10
C HIS A 253 -4.05 -8.42 27.03
N ILE A 254 -3.74 -7.18 26.63
CA ILE A 254 -4.10 -5.97 27.38
C ILE A 254 -5.63 -5.83 27.47
N PHE A 255 -6.35 -5.99 26.36
CA PHE A 255 -7.81 -5.90 26.34
C PHE A 255 -8.45 -6.96 27.24
N ARG A 256 -7.93 -8.20 27.19
CA ARG A 256 -8.41 -9.30 28.04
C ARG A 256 -8.15 -9.03 29.52
N PHE A 257 -6.95 -8.54 29.86
CA PHE A 257 -6.61 -8.17 31.23
C PHE A 257 -7.49 -7.03 31.76
N ALA A 258 -7.86 -6.08 30.90
CA ALA A 258 -8.77 -4.99 31.23
C ALA A 258 -10.26 -5.40 31.29
N GLY A 259 -10.59 -6.66 31.02
CA GLY A 259 -11.97 -7.15 31.00
C GLY A 259 -12.82 -6.61 29.85
N MET A 260 -12.19 -6.13 28.78
CA MET A 260 -12.87 -5.60 27.58
C MET A 260 -13.23 -6.71 26.58
N ILE A 261 -12.62 -7.90 26.71
CA ILE A 261 -12.87 -9.12 25.94
C ILE A 261 -12.63 -10.36 26.80
#